data_AF-A0AA96IPB7-F1
#
_entry.id   AF-A0AA96IPB7-F1
#
_cell.length_a   1.000
_cell.length_b   1.000
_cell.length_c   1.000
_cell.angle_alpha   90.00
_cell.angle_beta   90.00
_cell.angle_gamma   90.00
#
_symmetry.space_group_name_H-M   'P 1'
#
loop_
_entity.id
_entity.type
_entity.pdbx_description
1 polymer ?
#
loop_
_entity_poly.entity_id
_entity_poly.type
_entity_poly.pdbx_seq_one_letter_code
_entity_poly.pdbx_strand_id
1 'polypeptide(L)'
;MSAIRRTRSVDISNWGAQPPRWIALLANEVRASNRKLAAERIGVSRSAVSLALANRYPSPSTDSIEKKVLSALDGLKCPALGDTISVEQCREYRARPAPTHNPMAMRLWRQCQTCPHNPDAGGNDDA
;
A
#
# COMPACT_ATOMS: atom_id res chain seq x y z
N MET A 1 12.57 -12.45 20.85
CA MET A 1 13.26 -11.16 20.67
C MET A 1 12.67 -10.46 19.44
N SER A 2 11.61 -9.67 19.64
CA SER A 2 10.94 -8.94 18.54
C SER A 2 11.72 -7.65 18.28
N ALA A 3 12.50 -7.62 17.22
CA ALA A 3 13.26 -6.44 16.83
C ALA A 3 12.26 -5.36 16.39
N ILE A 4 12.06 -4.36 17.24
CA ILE A 4 11.35 -3.13 16.91
C ILE A 4 12.10 -2.51 15.72
N ARG A 5 11.61 -2.75 14.50
CA ARG A 5 12.14 -2.11 13.30
C ARG A 5 11.85 -0.62 13.47
N ARG A 6 12.88 0.16 13.81
CA ARG A 6 12.84 1.62 13.68
C ARG A 6 12.55 1.92 12.21
N THR A 7 11.29 2.13 11.88
CA THR A 7 10.87 2.68 10.59
C THR A 7 11.55 4.04 10.47
N ARG A 8 12.58 4.12 9.63
CA ARG A 8 13.27 5.36 9.30
C ARG A 8 12.22 6.41 8.96
N SER A 9 12.25 7.56 9.61
CA SER A 9 11.38 8.69 9.29
C SER A 9 11.48 8.98 7.79
N VAL A 10 10.32 8.94 7.12
CA VAL A 10 10.22 9.37 5.73
C VAL A 10 9.94 10.85 5.75
N ASP A 11 10.99 11.63 5.46
CA ASP A 11 10.93 13.08 5.27
C ASP A 11 10.57 13.39 3.82
N ILE A 12 9.54 14.20 3.63
CA ILE A 12 9.05 14.70 2.33
C ILE A 12 8.98 16.22 2.30
N SER A 13 9.64 16.92 3.24
CA SER A 13 9.60 18.38 3.36
C SER A 13 10.13 19.09 2.12
N ASN A 14 10.96 18.42 1.32
CA ASN A 14 11.49 18.96 0.06
C ASN A 14 10.43 19.19 -1.02
N TRP A 15 9.21 18.66 -0.87
CA TRP A 15 8.09 18.92 -1.76
C TRP A 15 7.25 20.14 -1.35
N GLY A 16 7.60 20.82 -0.26
CA GLY A 16 6.88 21.99 0.25
C GLY A 16 5.68 21.65 1.14
N ALA A 17 4.87 22.67 1.46
CA ALA A 17 3.75 22.55 2.40
C ALA A 17 2.61 21.65 1.91
N GLN A 18 2.48 21.48 0.58
CA GLN A 18 1.49 20.60 -0.05
C GLN A 18 2.18 19.67 -1.05
N PRO A 19 2.65 18.48 -0.63
CA PRO A 19 3.28 17.53 -1.53
C PRO A 19 2.25 16.93 -2.50
N PRO A 20 2.68 16.53 -3.72
CA PRO A 20 1.82 15.80 -4.65
C PRO A 20 1.24 14.53 -4.02
N ARG A 21 0.01 14.19 -4.41
CA ARG A 21 -0.73 13.07 -3.83
C ARG A 21 0.02 11.73 -3.90
N TRP A 22 0.65 11.44 -5.03
CA TRP A 22 1.43 10.21 -5.22
C TRP A 22 2.65 10.15 -4.28
N ILE A 23 3.28 11.29 -3.95
CA ILE A 23 4.37 11.35 -2.97
C ILE A 23 3.87 11.04 -1.56
N ALA A 24 2.70 11.57 -1.19
CA ALA A 24 2.09 11.27 0.11
C ALA A 24 1.75 9.76 0.23
N LEU A 25 1.19 9.17 -0.83
CA LEU A 25 0.92 7.72 -0.91
C LEU A 25 2.21 6.90 -0.79
N LEU A 26 3.24 7.27 -1.55
CA LEU A 26 4.55 6.60 -1.51
C LEU A 26 5.22 6.71 -0.13
N ALA A 27 5.13 7.87 0.51
CA ALA A 27 5.69 8.09 1.84
C ALA A 27 4.99 7.25 2.91
N ASN A 28 3.66 7.16 2.85
CA ASN A 28 2.87 6.31 3.74
C ASN A 28 3.19 4.83 3.55
N GLU A 29 3.30 4.37 2.31
CA GLU A 29 3.69 3.00 1.97
C GLU A 29 5.09 2.67 2.54
N VAL A 30 6.07 3.55 2.37
CA VAL A 30 7.41 3.35 2.92
C VAL A 30 7.43 3.36 4.45
N ARG A 31 6.57 4.15 5.11
CA ARG A 31 6.42 4.15 6.57
C ARG A 31 5.81 2.85 7.08
N ALA A 32 4.83 2.30 6.37
CA ALA A 32 4.19 1.03 6.71
C ALA A 32 5.11 -0.18 6.48
N SER A 33 5.91 -0.14 5.41
CA SER A 33 6.79 -1.24 5.02
C SER A 33 8.28 -0.83 5.08
N ASN A 34 8.89 -0.59 3.93
CA ASN A 34 10.20 0.03 3.75
C ASN A 34 10.42 0.37 2.27
N ARG A 35 11.48 1.14 1.95
CA ARG A 35 11.79 1.58 0.57
C ARG A 35 12.01 0.45 -0.43
N LYS A 36 12.46 -0.73 0.01
CA LYS A 36 12.68 -1.88 -0.88
C LYS A 36 11.33 -2.51 -1.26
N LEU A 37 10.51 -2.83 -0.27
CA LEU A 37 9.18 -3.41 -0.50
C LEU A 37 8.26 -2.45 -1.28
N ALA A 38 8.26 -1.16 -0.94
CA ALA A 38 7.52 -0.16 -1.69
C ALA A 38 7.95 -0.11 -3.17
N ALA A 39 9.26 -0.16 -3.45
CA ALA A 39 9.79 -0.15 -4.81
C ALA A 39 9.38 -1.39 -5.61
N GLU A 40 9.48 -2.58 -4.98
CA GLU A 40 9.01 -3.84 -5.55
C GLU A 40 7.51 -3.79 -5.87
N ARG A 41 6.71 -3.26 -4.95
CA ARG A 41 5.24 -3.10 -5.09
C ARG A 41 4.85 -2.21 -6.27
N ILE A 42 5.57 -1.11 -6.49
CA ILE A 42 5.28 -0.14 -7.55
C ILE A 42 5.95 -0.52 -8.89
N GLY A 43 6.85 -1.51 -8.89
CA GLY A 43 7.59 -1.91 -10.08
C GLY A 43 8.63 -0.87 -10.51
N VAL A 44 9.34 -0.30 -9.53
CA VAL A 44 10.45 0.66 -9.72
C VAL A 44 11.65 0.27 -8.88
N SER A 45 12.79 0.92 -9.10
CA SER A 45 13.99 0.68 -8.28
C SER A 45 13.89 1.34 -6.90
N ARG A 46 14.54 0.76 -5.89
CA ARG A 46 14.65 1.36 -4.55
C ARG A 46 15.28 2.75 -4.57
N SER A 47 16.25 2.97 -5.47
CA SER A 47 16.88 4.27 -5.70
C SER A 47 15.86 5.27 -6.25
N ALA A 48 15.01 4.88 -7.20
CA ALA A 48 13.94 5.74 -7.73
C ALA A 48 12.98 6.19 -6.62
N VAL A 49 12.55 5.29 -5.74
CA VAL A 49 11.72 5.65 -4.57
C VAL A 49 12.43 6.64 -3.65
N SER A 50 13.73 6.44 -3.39
CA SER A 50 14.51 7.32 -2.51
C SER A 50 14.67 8.72 -3.11
N LEU A 51 14.92 8.81 -4.42
CA LEU A 51 15.05 10.08 -5.16
C LEU A 51 13.72 10.81 -5.26
N ALA A 52 12.62 10.08 -5.50
CA ALA A 52 11.27 10.64 -5.54
C ALA A 52 10.88 11.25 -4.19
N LEU A 53 11.06 10.53 -3.09
CA LEU A 53 10.77 11.04 -1.74
C LEU A 53 11.62 12.26 -1.38
N ALA A 54 12.88 12.28 -1.81
CA ALA A 54 13.80 13.39 -1.56
C ALA A 54 13.58 14.61 -2.49
N ASN A 55 12.64 14.56 -3.44
CA ASN A 55 12.47 15.55 -4.50
C ASN A 55 13.78 15.81 -5.29
N ARG A 56 14.53 14.74 -5.59
CA ARG A 56 15.81 14.77 -6.32
C ARG A 56 15.79 13.86 -7.54
N TYR A 57 14.61 13.63 -8.11
CA TYR A 57 14.48 12.75 -9.26
C TYR A 57 15.13 13.41 -10.49
N PRO A 58 16.11 12.78 -11.16
CA PRO A 58 16.92 13.42 -12.19
C PRO A 58 16.20 13.58 -13.54
N SER A 59 15.02 12.96 -13.68
CA SER A 59 14.22 13.04 -14.90
C SER A 59 13.48 14.38 -14.98
N PRO A 60 13.37 15.00 -16.17
CA PRO A 60 12.57 16.20 -16.37
C PRO A 60 11.07 16.00 -16.10
N SER A 61 10.59 14.75 -16.12
CA SER A 61 9.18 14.40 -15.82
C SER A 61 9.09 13.26 -14.81
N THR A 62 8.13 13.37 -13.88
CA THR A 62 7.81 12.35 -12.86
C THR A 62 6.54 11.56 -13.17
N ASP A 63 5.87 11.85 -14.29
CA ASP A 63 4.58 11.27 -14.69
C ASP A 63 4.58 9.74 -14.74
N SER A 64 5.69 9.14 -15.16
CA SER A 64 5.80 7.68 -15.26
C SER A 64 5.81 7.01 -13.88
N ILE A 65 6.54 7.58 -12.92
CA ILE A 65 6.55 7.06 -11.55
C ILE A 65 5.23 7.39 -10.85
N GLU A 66 4.68 8.59 -11.07
CA GLU A 66 3.36 8.99 -10.55
C GLU A 66 2.26 8.01 -10.98
N LYS A 67 2.14 7.72 -12.29
CA LYS A 67 1.14 6.76 -12.79
C LYS A 67 1.28 5.38 -12.17
N LYS A 68 2.50 4.89 -12.02
CA LYS A 68 2.77 3.60 -11.36
C LYS A 68 2.36 3.63 -9.89
N VAL A 69 2.70 4.71 -9.19
CA VAL A 69 2.39 4.90 -7.77
C VAL A 69 0.88 4.98 -7.57
N LEU A 70 0.18 5.78 -8.36
CA LEU A 70 -1.28 5.89 -8.31
C LEU A 70 -1.92 4.54 -8.65
N SER A 71 -1.52 3.90 -9.75
CA SER A 71 -2.05 2.57 -10.11
C SER A 71 -1.84 1.51 -9.02
N ALA A 72 -0.75 1.58 -8.27
CA ALA A 72 -0.44 0.62 -7.22
C ALA A 72 -1.06 0.98 -5.85
N LEU A 73 -1.20 2.27 -5.53
CA LEU A 73 -1.49 2.73 -4.16
C LEU A 73 -2.75 3.58 -4.01
N ASP A 74 -3.35 4.11 -5.09
CA ASP A 74 -4.46 5.07 -5.07
C ASP A 74 -5.74 4.51 -4.41
N GLY A 75 -5.95 3.19 -4.47
CA GLY A 75 -6.85 2.50 -3.56
C GLY A 75 -8.29 2.29 -4.04
N LEU A 76 -9.00 1.46 -3.29
CA LEU A 76 -10.35 0.96 -3.55
C LEU A 76 -11.19 1.10 -2.27
N LYS A 77 -12.51 1.21 -2.41
CA LYS A 77 -13.42 1.21 -1.24
C LYS A 77 -13.49 -0.17 -0.63
N CYS A 78 -13.03 -0.32 0.60
CA CYS A 78 -13.11 -1.58 1.33
C CYS A 78 -14.52 -1.77 1.90
N PRO A 79 -15.29 -2.78 1.47
CA PRO A 79 -16.60 -3.04 2.06
C PRO A 79 -16.50 -3.45 3.53
N ALA A 80 -15.37 -4.03 3.93
CA ALA A 80 -15.19 -4.56 5.28
C ALA A 80 -14.73 -3.55 6.33
N LEU A 81 -14.07 -2.48 5.90
CA LEU A 81 -13.69 -1.36 6.77
C LEU A 81 -14.64 -0.17 6.61
N GLY A 82 -15.38 -0.09 5.50
CA GLY A 82 -16.19 1.09 5.15
C GLY A 82 -15.37 2.26 4.62
N ASP A 83 -14.05 2.11 4.55
CA ASP A 83 -13.09 3.15 4.17
C ASP A 83 -12.38 2.84 2.85
N THR A 84 -11.88 3.88 2.18
CA THR A 84 -10.97 3.72 1.04
C THR A 84 -9.61 3.29 1.54
N ILE A 85 -9.17 2.09 1.15
CA ILE A 85 -7.86 1.54 1.49
C ILE A 85 -7.02 1.37 0.23
N SER A 86 -5.70 1.37 0.36
CA SER A 86 -4.84 1.07 -0.78
C SER A 86 -5.08 -0.37 -1.27
N VAL A 87 -4.82 -0.62 -2.56
CA VAL A 87 -4.90 -1.97 -3.14
C VAL A 87 -4.01 -2.94 -2.35
N GLU A 88 -2.86 -2.46 -1.88
CA GLU A 88 -1.94 -3.26 -1.08
C GLU A 88 -2.44 -3.55 0.33
N GLN A 89 -3.06 -2.59 1.01
CA GLN A 89 -3.74 -2.85 2.28
C GLN A 89 -4.83 -3.91 2.09
N CYS A 90 -5.60 -3.81 1.00
CA CYS A 90 -6.58 -4.83 0.66
C CYS A 90 -5.94 -6.22 0.47
N ARG A 91 -4.78 -6.29 -0.19
CA ARG A 91 -3.98 -7.53 -0.36
C ARG A 91 -3.43 -8.07 0.96
N GLU A 92 -2.92 -7.21 1.84
CA GLU A 92 -2.45 -7.62 3.15
C GLU A 92 -3.58 -8.14 4.03
N TYR A 93 -4.76 -7.50 4.01
CA TYR A 93 -5.91 -7.99 4.78
C TYR A 93 -6.40 -9.35 4.30
N ARG A 94 -6.46 -9.60 2.99
CA ARG A 94 -6.85 -10.92 2.44
C ARG A 94 -5.79 -12.00 2.68
N ALA A 95 -4.50 -11.66 2.64
CA ALA A 95 -3.40 -12.63 2.78
C ALA A 95 -3.12 -13.05 4.23
N ARG A 96 -3.77 -12.41 5.22
CA ARG A 96 -3.58 -12.75 6.63
C ARG A 96 -4.19 -14.12 6.96
N PRO A 97 -3.54 -14.91 7.82
CA PRO A 97 -4.14 -16.12 8.36
C PRO A 97 -5.34 -15.77 9.25
N ALA A 98 -6.26 -16.74 9.41
CA ALA A 98 -7.43 -16.58 10.26
C ALA A 98 -7.03 -16.16 11.69
N PRO A 99 -7.43 -14.97 12.16
CA PRO A 99 -7.05 -14.50 13.50
C PRO A 99 -7.71 -15.36 14.58
N THR A 100 -6.97 -15.85 15.57
CA THR A 100 -7.50 -16.76 16.62
C THR A 100 -7.94 -16.05 17.90
N HIS A 101 -7.39 -14.87 18.20
CA HIS A 101 -7.57 -14.19 19.49
C HIS A 101 -8.26 -12.82 19.40
N ASN A 102 -8.62 -12.35 18.20
CA ASN A 102 -9.28 -11.06 18.01
C ASN A 102 -10.57 -11.21 17.19
N PRO A 103 -11.76 -11.08 17.82
CA PRO A 103 -13.04 -11.28 17.14
C PRO A 103 -13.34 -10.20 16.08
N MET A 104 -12.85 -8.97 16.25
CA MET A 104 -12.99 -7.92 15.23
C MET A 104 -12.13 -8.23 14.00
N ALA A 105 -10.88 -8.67 14.22
CA ALA A 105 -10.01 -9.09 13.12
C ALA A 105 -10.57 -10.33 12.42
N MET A 106 -11.18 -11.26 13.16
CA MET A 106 -11.86 -12.42 12.56
C MET A 106 -13.06 -12.00 11.70
N ARG A 107 -13.85 -11.00 12.12
CA ARG A 107 -14.96 -10.45 11.32
C ARG A 107 -14.44 -9.84 10.01
N LEU A 108 -13.39 -9.02 10.09
CA LEU A 108 -12.73 -8.44 8.92
C LEU A 108 -12.23 -9.53 7.96
N TRP A 109 -11.53 -10.53 8.48
CA TRP A 109 -11.02 -11.66 7.70
C TRP A 109 -12.14 -12.43 6.99
N ARG A 110 -13.26 -12.73 7.67
CA ARG A 110 -14.41 -13.41 7.05
C ARG A 110 -15.01 -12.60 5.91
N GLN A 111 -15.11 -11.28 6.06
CA GLN A 111 -15.57 -10.41 4.98
C GLN A 111 -14.58 -10.36 3.82
N CYS A 112 -13.26 -10.40 4.09
CA CYS A 112 -12.27 -10.51 3.02
C CYS A 112 -12.43 -11.81 2.21
N GLN A 113 -12.79 -12.92 2.84
CA GLN A 113 -13.01 -14.20 2.14
C GLN A 113 -14.17 -14.15 1.13
N THR A 114 -15.21 -13.37 1.42
CA THR A 114 -16.44 -13.23 0.60
C THR A 114 -16.49 -11.91 -0.19
N CYS A 115 -15.40 -11.16 -0.21
CA CYS A 115 -15.35 -9.82 -0.79
C CYS A 115 -15.41 -9.89 -2.33
N PRO A 116 -16.16 -9.00 -3.02
CA PRO A 116 -16.16 -8.93 -4.48
C PRO A 116 -14.79 -8.56 -5.08
N HIS A 117 -13.89 -7.99 -4.26
CA HIS A 117 -12.51 -7.70 -4.66
C HIS A 117 -11.55 -8.87 -4.41
N ASN A 118 -12.03 -10.01 -3.90
CA ASN A 118 -11.22 -11.20 -3.67
C ASN A 118 -11.30 -12.16 -4.88
N PRO A 119 -10.25 -12.29 -5.70
CA PRO A 119 -10.27 -13.20 -6.86
C PRO A 119 -10.37 -14.67 -6.46
N ASP A 120 -9.98 -15.04 -5.23
CA ASP A 120 -10.07 -16.42 -4.74
C ASP A 120 -11.46 -16.74 -4.15
N ALA A 121 -12.36 -15.75 -4.04
CA ALA A 121 -13.74 -15.96 -3.59
C ALA A 121 -14.61 -16.62 -4.68
N GLY A 122 -14.15 -16.61 -5.94
CA GLY A 122 -14.82 -17.18 -7.10
C GLY A 122 -14.56 -18.67 -7.29
N GLY A 123 -14.72 -19.46 -6.24
CA GLY A 123 -14.79 -20.92 -6.31
C GLY A 123 -16.15 -21.38 -5.83
N ASN A 124 -17.22 -20.99 -6.55
CA ASN A 124 -18.52 -21.68 -6.70
C ASN A 124 -19.56 -20.67 -7.23
N ASP A 125 -19.58 -20.48 -8.54
CA ASP A 125 -20.78 -20.08 -9.29
C ASP A 125 -20.72 -20.81 -10.63
N ASP A 126 -21.10 -22.10 -10.63
CA ASP A 126 -21.54 -22.85 -11.81
C ASP A 126 -22.30 -24.12 -11.34
N ALA A 127 -23.65 -24.01 -11.40
CA ALA A 127 -24.72 -25.03 -11.35
C ALA A 127 -25.72 -24.94 -10.18
#